data_AF-A0A0U1S8A6-F1
#
_entry.id   AF-A0A0U1S8A6-F1
#
_cell.length_a   1.000
_cell.length_b   1.000
_cell.length_c   1.000
_cell.angle_alpha   90.00
_cell.angle_beta   90.00
_cell.angle_gamma   90.00
#
_symmetry.space_group_name_H-M   'P 1'
#
loop_
_entity.id
_entity.type
_entity.pdbx_description
1 polymer ?
#
loop_
_entity_poly.entity_id
_entity_poly.type
_entity_poly.pdbx_seq_one_letter_code
_entity_poly.pdbx_strand_id
1 'polypeptide(L)'
;MALAEDTILIFVTQVLFFAVGWVFFMKQLFKDYEVHHLFVQLMFSITFSLSCTMFELIIFEILGILDSRSRFIHWKLGLYAILFMLIVLLPFYIGYSILSNVRFVQKQFIKPLTVTAWLGFMYLFWKIGDPFPILSPKHGILSIEQGISRVGVIGVTLMALLSGFGAVNYPYTSMAYFMRPVTPTDIQALEKKLTLTLDMIIMK
;
A
#
# COMPACT_ATOMS: atom_id res chain seq x y z
N MET A 1 29.65 17.18 -17.07
CA MET A 1 28.65 18.23 -16.82
C MET A 1 27.24 17.62 -16.80
N ALA A 2 26.87 16.80 -17.78
CA ALA A 2 25.58 16.08 -17.80
C ALA A 2 25.21 15.34 -16.49
N LEU A 3 26.12 14.56 -15.89
CA LEU A 3 25.79 13.79 -14.68
C LEU A 3 25.43 14.67 -13.46
N ALA A 4 26.09 15.83 -13.30
CA ALA A 4 25.80 16.73 -12.20
C ALA A 4 24.45 17.43 -12.40
N GLU A 5 24.15 17.85 -13.63
CA GLU A 5 22.86 18.44 -14.00
C GLU A 5 21.71 17.43 -13.82
N ASP A 6 21.92 16.18 -14.27
CA ASP A 6 20.96 15.08 -14.09
C ASP A 6 20.72 14.78 -12.60
N THR A 7 21.79 14.78 -11.80
CA THR A 7 21.70 14.55 -10.34
C THR A 7 20.94 15.68 -9.66
N ILE A 8 21.17 16.93 -10.07
CA ILE A 8 20.46 18.10 -9.53
C ILE A 8 18.97 18.02 -9.91
N LEU A 9 18.65 17.67 -11.16
CA LEU A 9 17.28 17.53 -11.63
C LEU A 9 16.53 16.50 -10.76
N ILE A 10 17.09 15.29 -10.61
CA ILE A 10 16.48 14.23 -9.81
C ILE A 10 16.38 14.62 -8.33
N PHE A 11 17.39 15.30 -7.79
CA PHE A 11 17.34 15.75 -6.40
C PHE A 11 16.24 16.78 -6.17
N VAL A 12 16.07 17.73 -7.09
CA VAL A 12 14.99 18.74 -7.03
C VAL A 12 13.63 18.07 -7.10
N THR A 13 13.42 17.12 -8.01
CA THR A 13 12.14 16.42 -8.15
C THR A 13 11.87 15.54 -6.92
N GLN A 14 12.90 14.89 -6.37
CA GLN A 14 12.81 14.11 -5.14
C GLN A 14 12.39 14.96 -3.92
N VAL A 15 12.98 16.14 -3.75
CA VAL A 15 12.61 17.09 -2.68
C VAL A 15 11.17 17.58 -2.87
N LEU A 16 10.76 17.86 -4.12
CA LEU A 16 9.39 18.24 -4.43
C LEU A 16 8.41 17.13 -4.07
N PHE A 17 8.66 15.88 -4.47
CA PHE A 17 7.81 14.74 -4.12
C PHE A 17 7.78 14.49 -2.61
N PHE A 18 8.90 14.70 -1.91
CA PHE A 18 8.94 14.60 -0.45
C PHE A 18 8.06 15.67 0.21
N ALA A 19 8.15 16.93 -0.25
CA ALA A 19 7.32 18.02 0.25
C ALA A 19 5.83 17.76 -0.02
N VAL A 20 5.47 17.29 -1.21
CA VAL A 20 4.10 16.90 -1.55
C VAL A 20 3.62 15.76 -0.64
N GLY A 21 4.42 14.72 -0.45
CA GLY A 21 4.09 13.61 0.44
C GLY A 21 3.92 14.05 1.90
N TRP A 22 4.76 14.97 2.36
CA TRP A 22 4.68 15.55 3.70
C TRP A 22 3.40 16.37 3.91
N VAL A 23 3.06 17.23 2.95
CA VAL A 23 1.84 18.05 2.99
C VAL A 23 0.59 17.19 2.90
N PHE A 24 0.58 16.18 2.02
CA PHE A 24 -0.52 15.23 1.88
C PHE A 24 -0.77 14.47 3.19
N PHE A 25 0.31 13.98 3.83
CA PHE A 25 0.22 13.32 5.12
C PHE A 25 -0.37 14.22 6.20
N MET A 26 0.11 15.46 6.32
CA MET A 26 -0.39 16.42 7.32
C MET A 26 -1.85 16.83 7.09
N LYS A 27 -2.26 17.05 5.83
CA LYS A 27 -3.57 17.64 5.55
C LYS A 27 -4.70 16.61 5.45
N GLN A 28 -4.41 15.41 4.95
CA GLN A 28 -5.45 14.49 4.49
C GLN A 28 -5.47 13.14 5.22
N LEU A 29 -4.32 12.65 5.68
CA LEU A 29 -4.23 11.32 6.29
C LEU A 29 -4.41 11.34 7.82
N PHE A 30 -3.95 12.39 8.50
CA PHE A 30 -3.91 12.47 9.97
C PHE A 30 -4.48 13.76 10.55
N LYS A 31 -5.60 14.24 10.00
CA LYS A 31 -6.26 15.47 10.49
C LYS A 31 -6.70 15.39 11.96
N ASP A 32 -6.96 14.17 12.47
CA ASP A 32 -7.63 13.94 13.77
C ASP A 32 -6.84 13.04 14.77
N TYR A 33 -5.55 12.79 14.54
CA TYR A 33 -4.75 11.88 15.40
C TYR A 33 -3.72 12.68 16.20
N GLU A 34 -4.01 12.87 17.50
CA GLU A 34 -3.28 13.72 18.46
C GLU A 34 -1.84 13.25 18.79
N VAL A 35 -1.33 12.20 18.16
CA VAL A 35 0.01 11.64 18.45
C VAL A 35 0.91 11.75 17.21
N HIS A 36 1.60 12.89 17.08
CA HIS A 36 2.58 13.13 16.01
C HIS A 36 3.87 12.31 16.22
N HIS A 37 3.88 11.04 15.82
CA HIS A 37 5.14 10.33 15.62
C HIS A 37 5.80 10.83 14.34
N LEU A 38 6.64 11.86 14.45
CA LEU A 38 7.40 12.46 13.34
C LEU A 38 8.16 11.41 12.52
N PHE A 39 8.56 10.30 13.15
CA PHE A 39 9.20 9.18 12.47
C PHE A 39 8.28 8.46 11.47
N VAL A 40 7.00 8.25 11.79
CA VAL A 40 6.01 7.64 10.86
C VAL A 40 5.83 8.53 9.64
N GLN A 41 5.73 9.83 9.89
CA GLN A 41 5.58 10.81 8.83
C GLN A 41 6.81 10.83 7.91
N LEU A 42 8.02 10.86 8.48
CA LEU A 42 9.26 10.75 7.70
C LEU A 42 9.30 9.45 6.88
N MET A 43 8.99 8.30 7.51
CA MET A 43 8.95 7.01 6.84
C MET A 43 8.00 7.02 5.64
N PHE A 44 6.79 7.56 5.81
CA PHE A 44 5.80 7.69 4.75
C PHE A 44 6.30 8.62 3.64
N SER A 45 6.72 9.84 3.97
CA SER A 45 7.14 10.84 2.98
C SER A 45 8.38 10.39 2.20
N ILE A 46 9.35 9.72 2.83
CA ILE A 46 10.50 9.15 2.14
C ILE A 46 10.06 8.02 1.20
N THR A 47 9.22 7.09 1.66
CA THR A 47 8.76 5.96 0.84
C THR A 47 7.94 6.45 -0.36
N PHE A 48 7.07 7.44 -0.15
CA PHE A 48 6.30 8.10 -1.20
C PHE A 48 7.21 8.80 -2.21
N SER A 49 8.15 9.62 -1.74
CA SER A 49 9.13 10.30 -2.61
C SER A 49 9.94 9.30 -3.44
N LEU A 50 10.48 8.25 -2.82
CA LEU A 50 11.22 7.20 -3.53
C LEU A 50 10.36 6.49 -4.59
N SER A 51 9.09 6.22 -4.30
CA SER A 51 8.15 5.62 -5.26
C SER A 51 7.90 6.54 -6.45
N CYS A 52 7.68 7.84 -6.21
CA CYS A 52 7.52 8.84 -7.26
C CYS A 52 8.78 8.99 -8.10
N THR A 53 9.97 9.02 -7.50
CA THR A 53 11.24 9.10 -8.26
C THR A 53 11.45 7.88 -9.15
N MET A 54 11.10 6.67 -8.70
CA MET A 54 11.19 5.47 -9.54
C MET A 54 10.22 5.52 -10.73
N PHE A 55 9.01 6.04 -10.51
CA PHE A 55 8.04 6.24 -11.58
C PHE A 55 8.49 7.33 -12.58
N GLU A 56 9.03 8.44 -12.08
CA GLU A 56 9.61 9.50 -12.90
C GLU A 56 10.76 9.00 -13.77
N LEU A 57 11.66 8.17 -13.23
CA LEU A 57 12.76 7.58 -14.00
C LEU A 57 12.26 6.71 -15.17
N ILE A 58 11.14 5.99 -14.99
CA ILE A 58 10.49 5.23 -16.08
C ILE A 58 9.97 6.20 -17.15
N ILE A 59 9.36 7.31 -16.75
CA ILE A 59 8.88 8.32 -17.71
C ILE A 59 10.05 8.94 -18.48
N PHE A 60 11.14 9.29 -17.81
CA PHE A 60 12.34 9.82 -18.46
C PHE A 60 12.98 8.82 -19.41
N GLU A 61 12.88 7.52 -19.11
CA GLU A 61 13.29 6.47 -20.03
C GLU A 61 12.47 6.45 -21.31
N ILE A 62 11.14 6.53 -21.19
CA ILE A 62 10.23 6.56 -22.35
C ILE A 62 10.44 7.83 -23.19
N LEU A 63 10.65 8.98 -22.54
CA LEU A 63 10.85 10.26 -23.22
C LEU A 63 12.27 10.46 -23.77
N GLY A 64 13.22 9.59 -23.44
CA GLY A 64 14.62 9.75 -23.85
C GLY A 64 15.32 10.94 -23.20
N ILE A 65 14.79 11.44 -22.07
CA ILE A 65 15.37 12.52 -21.28
C ILE A 65 16.33 11.87 -20.27
N LEU A 66 17.46 12.50 -19.97
CA LEU A 66 18.55 12.00 -19.11
C LEU A 66 19.54 11.02 -19.78
N ASP A 67 20.82 11.11 -19.41
CA ASP A 67 21.87 10.19 -19.88
C ASP A 67 21.66 8.76 -19.37
N SER A 68 21.90 7.76 -20.23
CA SER A 68 21.63 6.35 -19.91
C SER A 68 22.45 5.85 -18.71
N ARG A 69 23.69 6.34 -18.55
CA ARG A 69 24.55 5.92 -17.43
C ARG A 69 24.08 6.53 -16.10
N SER A 70 23.70 7.81 -16.12
CA SER A 70 23.15 8.51 -14.97
C SER A 70 21.85 7.84 -14.49
N ARG A 71 20.93 7.58 -15.42
CA ARG A 71 19.65 6.91 -15.14
C ARG A 71 19.83 5.56 -14.47
N PHE A 72 20.74 4.73 -14.97
CA PHE A 72 20.98 3.40 -14.40
C PHE A 72 21.48 3.46 -12.95
N ILE A 73 22.33 4.44 -12.61
CA ILE A 73 22.82 4.63 -11.25
C ILE A 73 21.67 5.04 -10.32
N HIS A 74 20.87 6.04 -10.72
CA HIS A 74 19.73 6.51 -9.94
C HIS A 74 18.65 5.44 -9.77
N TRP A 75 18.39 4.66 -10.82
CA TRP A 75 17.50 3.50 -10.78
C TRP A 75 17.95 2.47 -9.76
N LYS A 76 19.24 2.08 -9.82
CA LYS A 76 19.81 1.10 -8.89
C LYS A 76 19.76 1.60 -7.44
N LEU A 77 20.11 2.87 -7.22
CA LEU A 77 20.04 3.49 -5.89
C LEU A 77 18.61 3.55 -5.37
N GLY A 78 17.64 3.98 -6.20
CA GLY A 78 16.23 4.04 -5.84
C GLY A 78 15.66 2.66 -5.50
N LEU A 79 16.00 1.62 -6.27
CA LEU A 79 15.64 0.23 -5.96
C LEU A 79 16.21 -0.23 -4.62
N TYR A 80 17.49 0.02 -4.33
CA TYR A 80 18.05 -0.37 -3.04
C TYR A 80 17.38 0.37 -1.89
N ALA A 81 17.14 1.67 -2.04
CA ALA A 81 16.52 2.49 -1.01
C ALA A 81 15.09 2.02 -0.72
N ILE A 82 14.28 1.78 -1.76
CA ILE A 82 12.88 1.35 -1.58
C ILE A 82 12.79 -0.08 -1.02
N LEU A 83 13.64 -1.01 -1.46
CA LEU A 83 13.70 -2.36 -0.90
C LEU A 83 14.13 -2.36 0.56
N PHE A 84 15.14 -1.56 0.91
CA PHE A 84 15.56 -1.41 2.31
C PHE A 84 14.43 -0.85 3.18
N MET A 85 13.75 0.21 2.71
CA MET A 85 12.60 0.76 3.42
C MET A 85 11.51 -0.28 3.65
N LEU A 86 11.18 -1.08 2.62
CA LEU A 86 10.03 -1.98 2.62
C LEU A 86 10.30 -3.30 3.35
N ILE A 87 11.51 -3.87 3.24
CA ILE A 87 11.86 -5.16 3.84
C ILE A 87 12.39 -4.99 5.27
N VAL A 88 13.16 -3.93 5.54
CA VAL A 88 13.85 -3.77 6.83
C VAL A 88 13.15 -2.77 7.72
N LEU A 89 13.06 -1.51 7.28
CA LEU A 89 12.75 -0.40 8.18
C LEU A 89 11.26 -0.34 8.55
N LEU A 90 10.36 -0.49 7.57
CA LEU A 90 8.92 -0.49 7.80
C LEU A 90 8.45 -1.66 8.70
N PRO A 91 8.82 -2.93 8.44
CA PRO A 91 8.40 -4.05 9.29
C PRO A 91 8.94 -3.94 10.72
N PHE A 92 10.17 -3.43 10.88
CA PHE A 92 10.75 -3.16 12.21
C PHE A 92 9.92 -2.13 12.98
N TYR A 93 9.57 -1.02 12.33
CA TYR A 93 8.80 0.05 12.97
C TYR A 93 7.36 -0.38 13.29
N ILE A 94 6.70 -1.10 12.38
CA ILE A 94 5.36 -1.65 12.60
C ILE A 94 5.39 -2.65 13.77
N GLY A 95 6.38 -3.54 13.82
CA GLY A 95 6.56 -4.47 14.93
C GLY A 95 6.75 -3.76 16.28
N TYR A 96 7.59 -2.72 16.31
CA TYR A 96 7.77 -1.88 17.49
C TYR A 96 6.47 -1.20 17.92
N SER A 97 5.73 -0.62 16.97
CA SER A 97 4.47 0.08 17.23
C SER A 97 3.42 -0.87 17.79
N ILE A 98 3.25 -2.06 17.20
CA ILE A 98 2.32 -3.08 17.68
C ILE A 98 2.67 -3.50 19.12
N LEU A 99 3.93 -3.86 19.39
CA LEU A 99 4.35 -4.29 20.73
C LEU A 99 4.22 -3.19 21.77
N SER A 100 4.48 -1.94 21.39
CA SER A 100 4.35 -0.80 22.31
C SER A 100 2.91 -0.49 22.70
N ASN A 101 1.94 -0.81 21.83
CA ASN A 101 0.51 -0.62 22.09
C ASN A 101 -0.12 -1.76 22.92
N VAL A 102 0.55 -2.91 23.03
CA VAL A 102 0.05 -4.05 23.82
C VAL A 102 0.26 -3.78 25.31
N ARG A 103 -0.84 -3.60 26.06
CA ARG A 103 -0.83 -3.33 27.51
C ARG A 103 -0.17 -4.43 28.37
N PHE A 104 -0.06 -5.64 27.83
CA PHE A 104 0.43 -6.83 28.56
C PHE A 104 1.97 -6.92 28.63
N VAL A 105 2.69 -6.18 27.78
CA VAL A 105 4.15 -6.29 27.67
C VAL A 105 4.86 -5.27 28.57
N GLN A 106 5.73 -5.74 29.46
CA GLN A 106 6.55 -4.85 30.28
C GLN A 106 7.54 -4.06 29.39
N LYS A 107 7.73 -2.76 29.70
CA LYS A 107 8.55 -1.84 28.90
C LYS A 107 9.98 -2.33 28.62
N GLN A 108 10.56 -3.12 29.53
CA GLN A 108 11.89 -3.71 29.39
C GLN A 108 12.00 -4.79 28.30
N PHE A 109 10.92 -5.55 28.05
CA PHE A 109 10.89 -6.62 27.06
C PHE A 109 10.48 -6.16 25.66
N ILE A 110 9.98 -4.93 25.50
CA ILE A 110 9.53 -4.42 24.20
C ILE A 110 10.65 -4.44 23.16
N LYS A 111 11.84 -3.94 23.50
CA LYS A 111 13.00 -3.89 22.58
C LYS A 111 13.47 -5.28 22.12
N PRO A 112 13.81 -6.23 23.02
CA PRO A 112 14.26 -7.55 22.57
C PRO A 112 13.15 -8.30 21.84
N LEU A 113 11.89 -8.20 22.28
CA LEU A 113 10.77 -8.85 21.62
C LEU A 113 10.52 -8.29 20.22
N THR A 114 10.72 -6.98 20.01
CA THR A 114 10.66 -6.35 18.68
C THR A 114 11.72 -6.92 17.75
N VAL A 115 12.97 -7.06 18.23
CA VAL A 115 14.06 -7.64 17.44
C VAL A 115 13.76 -9.10 17.09
N THR A 116 13.26 -9.88 18.04
CA THR A 116 12.86 -11.27 17.79
C THR A 116 11.72 -11.37 16.77
N ALA A 117 10.69 -10.53 16.90
CA ALA A 117 9.58 -10.47 15.94
C ALA A 117 10.06 -10.06 14.55
N TRP A 118 10.98 -9.10 14.47
CA TRP A 118 11.59 -8.66 13.21
C TRP A 118 12.43 -9.76 12.57
N LEU A 119 13.24 -10.49 13.34
CA LEU A 119 13.98 -11.65 12.84
C LEU A 119 13.03 -12.77 12.35
N GLY A 120 11.95 -13.02 13.08
CA GLY A 120 10.90 -13.95 12.67
C GLY A 120 10.25 -13.53 11.34
N PHE A 121 9.96 -12.24 11.17
CA PHE A 121 9.47 -11.68 9.92
C PHE A 121 10.47 -11.88 8.78
N MET A 122 11.76 -11.55 8.99
CA MET A 122 12.80 -11.75 7.98
C MET A 122 12.93 -13.21 7.55
N TYR A 123 12.84 -14.15 8.51
CA TYR A 123 12.84 -15.58 8.22
C TYR A 123 11.61 -16.00 7.41
N LEU A 124 10.41 -15.56 7.80
CA LEU A 124 9.17 -15.86 7.09
C LEU A 124 9.18 -15.28 5.67
N PHE A 125 9.62 -14.04 5.53
CA PHE A 125 9.79 -13.36 4.24
C PHE A 125 10.75 -14.15 3.34
N TRP A 126 11.82 -14.73 3.90
CA TRP A 126 12.70 -15.59 3.13
C TRP A 126 12.02 -16.89 2.70
N LYS A 127 11.30 -17.53 3.61
CA LYS A 127 10.67 -18.83 3.36
C LYS A 127 9.51 -18.75 2.36
N ILE A 128 8.75 -17.65 2.37
CA ILE A 128 7.64 -17.40 1.42
C ILE A 128 8.16 -17.24 -0.01
N GLY A 129 9.41 -16.81 -0.20
CA GLY A 129 10.01 -16.58 -1.51
C GLY A 129 10.63 -17.82 -2.18
N ASP A 130 10.83 -18.91 -1.43
CA ASP A 130 11.46 -20.15 -1.93
C ASP A 130 10.59 -20.99 -2.90
N PRO A 131 9.24 -20.99 -2.85
CA PRO A 131 8.39 -21.72 -3.79
C PRO A 131 8.40 -21.16 -5.22
N PHE A 132 9.05 -20.02 -5.48
CA PHE A 132 9.02 -19.34 -6.78
C PHE A 132 10.31 -19.61 -7.57
N PRO A 133 10.28 -20.49 -8.59
CA PRO A 133 11.43 -20.82 -9.42
C PRO A 133 11.64 -19.75 -10.51
N ILE A 134 12.07 -18.55 -10.12
CA ILE A 134 12.57 -17.51 -11.06
C ILE A 134 14.10 -17.34 -10.90
N LEU A 135 14.69 -18.21 -10.09
CA LEU A 135 16.09 -18.17 -9.68
C LEU A 135 16.96 -18.81 -10.76
N SER A 136 17.71 -17.98 -11.49
CA SER A 136 18.94 -18.47 -12.10
C SER A 136 19.93 -18.74 -10.95
N PRO A 137 20.43 -19.98 -10.76
CA PRO A 137 21.24 -20.40 -9.60
C PRO A 137 22.63 -19.72 -9.52
N LYS A 138 22.90 -18.73 -10.37
CA LYS A 138 24.18 -18.00 -10.45
C LYS A 138 24.19 -16.66 -9.71
N HIS A 139 23.05 -16.15 -9.24
CA HIS A 139 22.99 -14.90 -8.48
C HIS A 139 22.86 -15.17 -6.97
N GLY A 140 23.74 -14.56 -6.18
CA GLY A 140 23.85 -14.81 -4.73
C GLY A 140 22.57 -14.54 -3.93
N ILE A 141 22.55 -15.04 -2.70
CA ILE A 141 21.40 -15.02 -1.76
C ILE A 141 20.86 -13.59 -1.49
N LEU A 142 21.65 -12.55 -1.74
CA LEU A 142 21.30 -11.14 -1.54
C LEU A 142 21.19 -10.35 -2.86
N SER A 143 20.89 -11.03 -3.98
CA SER A 143 20.71 -10.33 -5.26
C SER A 143 19.45 -9.46 -5.25
N ILE A 144 19.55 -8.25 -5.81
CA ILE A 144 18.45 -7.27 -5.85
C ILE A 144 17.22 -7.82 -6.57
N GLU A 145 17.44 -8.65 -7.61
CA GLU A 145 16.40 -9.29 -8.42
C GLU A 145 15.54 -10.24 -7.58
N GLN A 146 16.14 -10.92 -6.61
CA GLN A 146 15.43 -11.81 -5.69
C GLN A 146 14.58 -11.00 -4.70
N GLY A 147 15.10 -9.88 -4.20
CA GLY A 147 14.34 -8.97 -3.34
C GLY A 147 13.11 -8.40 -4.04
N ILE A 148 13.29 -7.90 -5.27
CA ILE A 148 12.22 -7.29 -6.08
C ILE A 148 11.16 -8.32 -6.44
N SER A 149 11.55 -9.53 -6.87
CA SER A 149 10.59 -10.57 -7.22
C SER A 149 9.73 -11.00 -6.03
N ARG A 150 10.34 -11.19 -4.84
CA ARG A 150 9.63 -11.57 -3.62
C ARG A 150 8.65 -10.49 -3.16
N VAL A 151 9.10 -9.24 -3.09
CA VAL A 151 8.24 -8.10 -2.76
C VAL A 151 7.14 -7.93 -3.81
N GLY A 152 7.47 -8.11 -5.08
CA GLY A 152 6.52 -8.00 -6.20
C GLY A 152 5.39 -9.02 -6.10
N VAL A 153 5.69 -10.29 -5.83
CA VAL A 153 4.65 -11.32 -5.67
C VAL A 153 3.75 -11.00 -4.48
N ILE A 154 4.33 -10.68 -3.31
CA ILE A 154 3.54 -10.33 -2.11
C ILE A 154 2.69 -9.08 -2.36
N GLY A 155 3.25 -8.06 -3.04
CA GLY A 155 2.52 -6.85 -3.37
C GLY A 155 1.36 -7.10 -4.31
N VAL A 156 1.57 -7.88 -5.38
CA VAL A 156 0.51 -8.21 -6.36
C VAL A 156 -0.57 -9.07 -5.74
N THR A 157 -0.23 -10.05 -4.89
CA THR A 157 -1.24 -10.86 -4.19
C THR A 157 -2.08 -10.01 -3.25
N LEU A 158 -1.46 -9.09 -2.49
CA LEU A 158 -2.19 -8.15 -1.63
C LEU A 158 -3.08 -7.20 -2.44
N MET A 159 -2.58 -6.66 -3.56
CA MET A 159 -3.39 -5.83 -4.46
C MET A 159 -4.58 -6.59 -5.04
N ALA A 160 -4.37 -7.85 -5.44
CA ALA A 160 -5.44 -8.71 -5.96
C ALA A 160 -6.51 -8.99 -4.89
N LEU A 161 -6.11 -9.29 -3.65
CA LEU A 161 -7.04 -9.52 -2.54
C LEU A 161 -7.86 -8.28 -2.20
N LEU A 162 -7.21 -7.11 -2.09
CA LEU A 162 -7.88 -5.84 -1.80
C LEU A 162 -8.81 -5.42 -2.93
N SER A 163 -8.38 -5.60 -4.18
CA SER A 163 -9.21 -5.36 -5.35
C SER A 163 -10.43 -6.28 -5.39
N GLY A 164 -10.24 -7.58 -5.08
CA GLY A 164 -11.33 -8.54 -4.97
C GLY A 164 -12.35 -8.17 -3.88
N PHE A 165 -11.87 -7.77 -2.70
CA PHE A 165 -12.75 -7.25 -1.64
C PHE A 165 -13.52 -6.01 -2.09
N GLY A 166 -12.84 -5.05 -2.72
CA GLY A 166 -13.46 -3.83 -3.26
C GLY A 166 -14.53 -4.13 -4.32
N ALA A 167 -14.27 -5.13 -5.18
CA ALA A 167 -15.20 -5.55 -6.23
C ALA A 167 -16.50 -6.16 -5.68
N VAL A 168 -16.46 -6.77 -4.49
CA VAL A 168 -17.67 -7.28 -3.82
C VAL A 168 -18.33 -6.21 -2.96
N ASN A 169 -17.54 -5.44 -2.21
CA ASN A 169 -18.06 -4.43 -1.28
C ASN A 169 -18.71 -3.24 -1.98
N TYR A 170 -18.19 -2.83 -3.14
CA TYR A 170 -18.72 -1.69 -3.88
C TYR A 170 -20.15 -1.95 -4.39
N PRO A 171 -20.45 -3.05 -5.10
CA PRO A 171 -21.83 -3.39 -5.44
C PRO A 171 -22.73 -3.52 -4.21
N TYR A 172 -22.29 -4.16 -3.12
CA TYR A 172 -23.09 -4.30 -1.91
C TYR A 172 -23.51 -2.93 -1.34
N THR A 173 -22.58 -1.98 -1.27
CA THR A 173 -22.83 -0.64 -0.74
C THR A 173 -23.64 0.22 -1.72
N SER A 174 -23.39 0.07 -3.03
CA SER A 174 -24.07 0.82 -4.09
C SER A 174 -25.38 0.18 -4.56
N MET A 175 -25.76 -1.01 -4.08
CA MET A 175 -26.98 -1.70 -4.50
C MET A 175 -28.22 -0.88 -4.17
N ALA A 176 -28.21 -0.14 -3.05
CA ALA A 176 -29.27 0.78 -2.66
C ALA A 176 -29.46 1.96 -3.63
N TYR A 177 -28.42 2.32 -4.41
CA TYR A 177 -28.54 3.35 -5.45
C TYR A 177 -29.27 2.83 -6.70
N PHE A 178 -29.14 1.53 -7.00
CA PHE A 178 -29.80 0.88 -8.14
C PHE A 178 -31.15 0.23 -7.79
N MET A 179 -31.46 0.04 -6.51
CA MET A 179 -32.78 -0.40 -6.07
C MET A 179 -33.77 0.76 -6.10
N ARG A 180 -34.91 0.56 -6.77
CA ARG A 180 -36.01 1.52 -6.77
C ARG A 180 -36.43 1.80 -5.32
N PRO A 181 -36.38 3.05 -4.84
CA PRO A 181 -36.84 3.36 -3.49
C PRO A 181 -38.34 3.06 -3.40
N VAL A 182 -38.72 2.15 -2.51
CA VAL A 182 -40.13 1.78 -2.29
C VAL A 182 -40.75 2.87 -1.41
N THR A 183 -41.68 3.63 -1.97
CA THR A 183 -42.41 4.66 -1.22
C THR A 183 -43.54 4.03 -0.41
N PRO A 184 -43.92 4.62 0.74
CA PRO A 184 -45.03 4.11 1.56
C PRO A 184 -46.37 4.08 0.81
N THR A 185 -46.54 4.95 -0.20
CA THR A 185 -47.70 4.96 -1.09
C THR A 185 -47.76 3.71 -1.98
N ASP A 186 -46.62 3.24 -2.47
CA ASP A 186 -46.54 2.03 -3.29
C ASP A 186 -46.89 0.78 -2.46
N ILE A 187 -46.53 0.76 -1.17
CA ILE A 187 -46.89 -0.29 -0.22
C ILE A 187 -48.40 -0.32 0.00
N GLN A 188 -49.02 0.82 0.31
CA GLN A 188 -50.46 0.92 0.53
C GLN A 188 -51.27 0.57 -0.71
N ALA A 189 -50.79 0.94 -1.91
CA ALA A 189 -51.44 0.58 -3.16
C ALA A 189 -51.39 -0.94 -3.42
N LEU A 190 -50.27 -1.60 -3.07
CA LEU A 190 -50.12 -3.05 -3.20
C LEU A 190 -50.98 -3.80 -2.18
N GLU A 191 -51.02 -3.33 -0.93
CA GLU A 191 -51.85 -3.88 0.14
C GLU A 191 -53.33 -3.82 -0.23
N LYS A 192 -53.80 -2.67 -0.75
CA LYS A 192 -55.18 -2.51 -1.20
C LYS A 192 -55.53 -3.45 -2.36
N LYS A 193 -54.61 -3.66 -3.30
CA LYS A 193 -54.77 -4.66 -4.38
C LYS A 193 -54.85 -6.08 -3.84
N LEU A 194 -54.03 -6.42 -2.84
CA LEU A 194 -54.02 -7.74 -2.22
C LEU A 194 -55.36 -8.03 -1.55
N THR A 195 -55.87 -7.11 -0.72
CA THR A 195 -57.16 -7.24 -0.03
C THR A 195 -58.30 -7.43 -1.02
N LEU A 196 -58.36 -6.62 -2.09
CA LEU A 196 -59.37 -6.78 -3.14
C LEU A 196 -59.31 -8.14 -3.86
N THR A 197 -58.11 -8.67 -4.08
CA THR A 197 -57.95 -9.98 -4.70
C THR A 197 -58.42 -11.10 -3.77
N LEU A 198 -58.16 -10.95 -2.47
CA LEU A 198 -58.61 -11.87 -1.42
C LEU A 198 -60.15 -11.89 -1.32
N ASP A 199 -60.77 -10.71 -1.31
CA ASP A 199 -62.23 -10.58 -1.30
C ASP A 199 -62.87 -11.25 -2.53
N MET A 200 -62.29 -11.10 -3.72
CA MET A 200 -62.77 -11.77 -4.93
C MET A 200 -62.63 -13.30 -4.89
N ILE A 201 -61.61 -13.83 -4.20
CA ILE A 201 -61.44 -15.28 -4.01
C ILE A 201 -62.46 -15.81 -3.02
N ILE A 202 -62.73 -15.08 -1.93
CA ILE A 202 -63.70 -15.47 -0.89
C ILE A 202 -65.14 -15.38 -1.41
N MET A 203 -65.43 -14.44 -2.33
CA MET A 203 -66.74 -14.29 -2.96
C MET A 203 -67.06 -15.34 -4.03
N LYS A 204 -66.16 -16.30 -4.28
CA LYS A 204 -66.34 -17.39 -5.24
C LYS A 204 -66.53 -18.72 -4.53
#